data_AF-A0A9E2XZJ2-F1
#
_entry.id   AF-A0A9E2XZJ2-F1
#
_cell.length_a   1.000
_cell.length_b   1.000
_cell.length_c   1.000
_cell.angle_alpha   90.00
_cell.angle_beta   90.00
_cell.angle_gamma   90.00
#
_symmetry.space_group_name_H-M   'P 1'
#
loop_
_entity.id
_entity.type
_entity.pdbx_description
1 polymer ?
#
loop_
_entity_poly.entity_id
_entity_poly.type
_entity_poly.pdbx_seq_one_letter_code
_entity_poly.pdbx_strand_id
1 'polypeptide(L)'
;MALIEDMLKGNALTGVAVGAAALFLGPTILPTIGRALRPVAKTVIKGGIVLYRETVAGIGELTTDLVAEAKSELEHNGHAGIEGPTVRAGAANRESSREKH
;
A
#
# COMPACT_ATOMS: atom_id res chain seq x y z
N MET A 1 -9.48 28.15 -15.71
CA MET A 1 -10.11 29.45 -15.96
C MET A 1 -9.94 29.95 -17.40
N ALA A 2 -8.85 29.60 -18.10
CA ALA A 2 -8.59 30.02 -19.48
C ALA A 2 -9.77 29.81 -20.47
N LEU A 3 -10.40 28.63 -20.44
CA LEU A 3 -11.51 28.32 -21.36
C LEU A 3 -12.74 29.24 -21.19
N ILE A 4 -13.08 29.61 -19.95
CA ILE A 4 -14.22 30.50 -19.67
C ILE A 4 -13.86 31.94 -20.03
N GLU A 5 -12.62 32.34 -19.78
CA GLU A 5 -12.12 33.68 -20.12
C GLU A 5 -12.04 33.91 -21.63
N ASP A 6 -11.60 32.93 -22.40
CA ASP A 6 -11.54 32.99 -23.87
C ASP A 6 -12.94 33.05 -24.49
N MET A 7 -13.91 32.31 -23.92
CA MET A 7 -15.32 32.37 -24.35
C MET A 7 -15.96 33.74 -24.07
N LEU A 8 -15.53 34.43 -23.00
CA LEU A 8 -16.07 35.73 -22.60
C LEU A 8 -15.37 36.91 -23.30
N LYS A 9 -14.07 36.81 -23.57
CA LYS A 9 -13.26 37.84 -24.26
C LYS A 9 -13.42 37.81 -25.78
N GLY A 10 -13.66 36.64 -26.39
CA GLY A 10 -13.77 36.49 -27.86
C GLY A 10 -15.14 36.85 -28.44
N ASN A 11 -16.22 36.66 -27.68
CA ASN A 11 -17.56 37.18 -27.98
C ASN A 11 -18.48 36.99 -26.76
N ALA A 12 -18.55 37.98 -25.88
CA ALA A 12 -19.37 37.92 -24.65
C ALA A 12 -20.83 37.53 -24.93
N LEU A 13 -21.37 37.93 -26.09
CA LEU A 13 -22.71 37.54 -26.54
C LEU A 13 -22.85 36.03 -26.79
N THR A 14 -21.83 35.38 -27.36
CA THR A 14 -21.80 33.92 -27.50
C THR A 14 -21.71 33.24 -26.14
N GLY A 15 -20.86 33.74 -25.23
CA GLY A 15 -20.76 33.20 -23.87
C GLY A 15 -22.10 33.25 -23.12
N VAL A 16 -22.81 34.38 -23.23
CA VAL A 16 -24.15 34.56 -22.66
C VAL A 16 -25.17 33.64 -23.33
N ALA A 17 -25.18 33.54 -24.66
CA ALA A 17 -26.10 32.67 -25.39
C ALA A 17 -25.91 31.19 -25.06
N VAL A 18 -24.65 30.73 -25.00
CA VAL A 18 -24.31 29.35 -24.59
C VAL A 18 -24.70 29.10 -23.14
N GLY A 19 -24.41 30.06 -22.25
CA GLY A 19 -24.81 29.98 -20.84
C GLY A 19 -26.33 29.88 -20.66
N ALA A 20 -27.09 30.73 -21.36
CA ALA A 20 -28.55 30.67 -21.37
C ALA A 20 -29.06 29.34 -21.93
N ALA A 21 -28.54 28.89 -23.07
CA ALA A 21 -28.91 27.59 -23.64
C ALA A 21 -28.60 26.43 -22.69
N ALA A 22 -27.48 26.47 -21.98
CA ALA A 22 -27.12 25.47 -20.98
C ALA A 22 -28.06 25.47 -19.77
N LEU A 23 -28.57 26.62 -19.32
CA LEU A 23 -29.53 26.68 -18.23
C LEU A 23 -30.91 26.13 -18.63
N PHE A 24 -31.36 26.40 -19.86
CA PHE A 24 -32.64 25.92 -20.36
C PHE A 24 -32.61 24.44 -20.78
N LEU A 25 -31.58 24.02 -21.51
CA LEU A 25 -31.46 22.65 -22.02
C LEU A 25 -30.71 21.72 -21.08
N GLY A 26 -29.92 22.26 -20.14
CA GLY A 26 -29.13 21.51 -19.19
C GLY A 26 -29.94 20.49 -18.40
N PRO A 27 -31.08 20.85 -17.77
CA PRO A 27 -31.91 19.91 -17.03
C PRO A 27 -32.40 18.71 -17.85
N THR A 28 -32.49 18.84 -19.17
CA THR A 28 -32.92 17.77 -20.08
C THR A 28 -31.74 16.94 -20.59
N ILE A 29 -30.62 17.60 -20.91
CA ILE A 29 -29.44 16.95 -21.51
C ILE A 29 -28.56 16.28 -20.43
N LEU A 30 -28.33 16.95 -19.29
CA LEU A 30 -27.51 16.42 -18.19
C LEU A 30 -27.97 15.05 -17.68
N PRO A 31 -29.26 14.76 -17.42
CA PRO A 31 -29.66 13.43 -16.94
C PRO A 31 -29.45 12.35 -18.00
N THR A 32 -29.54 12.69 -19.29
CA THR A 32 -29.31 11.75 -20.39
C THR A 32 -27.85 11.32 -20.44
N ILE A 33 -26.93 12.29 -20.42
CA ILE A 33 -25.48 12.02 -20.35
C ILE A 33 -25.12 11.36 -19.01
N GLY A 34 -25.71 11.85 -17.91
CA GLY A 34 -25.49 11.33 -16.56
C GLY A 34 -25.92 9.87 -16.40
N ARG A 35 -26.98 9.42 -17.09
CA ARG A 35 -27.39 8.01 -17.11
C ARG A 35 -26.36 7.12 -17.80
N ALA A 36 -25.72 7.61 -18.87
CA ALA A 36 -24.68 6.87 -19.57
C ALA A 36 -23.34 6.84 -18.79
N LEU A 37 -22.98 7.93 -18.12
CA LEU A 37 -21.73 8.03 -17.35
C LEU A 37 -21.81 7.42 -15.95
N ARG A 38 -22.99 7.40 -15.32
CA ARG A 38 -23.21 6.79 -13.99
C ARG A 38 -22.67 5.37 -13.85
N PRO A 39 -22.93 4.41 -14.76
CA PRO A 39 -22.41 3.06 -14.64
C PRO A 39 -20.87 3.04 -14.68
N VAL A 40 -20.24 3.83 -15.55
CA VAL A 40 -18.79 3.96 -15.63
C VAL A 40 -18.20 4.52 -14.33
N ALA A 41 -18.78 5.59 -13.80
CA ALA A 41 -18.36 6.13 -12.51
C ALA A 41 -18.51 5.09 -11.39
N LYS A 42 -19.63 4.36 -11.37
CA LYS A 42 -19.87 3.31 -10.36
C LYS A 42 -18.88 2.16 -10.47
N THR A 43 -18.52 1.71 -11.68
CA THR A 43 -17.54 0.63 -11.85
C THR A 43 -16.15 1.07 -11.41
N VAL A 44 -15.75 2.30 -11.71
CA VAL A 44 -14.47 2.86 -11.25
C VAL A 44 -14.44 2.95 -9.73
N ILE A 45 -15.47 3.52 -9.11
CA ILE A 45 -15.54 3.64 -7.64
C ILE A 45 -15.52 2.26 -6.98
N LYS A 46 -16.40 1.35 -7.42
CA LYS A 46 -16.50 0.02 -6.82
C LYS A 46 -15.25 -0.81 -7.05
N GLY A 47 -14.67 -0.73 -8.25
CA GLY A 47 -13.41 -1.39 -8.59
C GLY A 47 -12.26 -0.89 -7.72
N GLY A 48 -12.15 0.43 -7.53
CA GLY A 48 -11.15 1.03 -6.65
C GLY A 48 -11.30 0.58 -5.19
N ILE A 49 -12.53 0.49 -4.69
CA ILE A 49 -12.79 -0.02 -3.33
C ILE A 49 -12.37 -1.48 -3.19
N VAL A 50 -12.71 -2.34 -4.16
CA VAL A 50 -12.33 -3.76 -4.12
C VAL A 50 -10.82 -3.92 -4.14
N LEU A 51 -10.14 -3.25 -5.08
CA LEU A 51 -8.68 -3.28 -5.20
C LEU A 51 -8.00 -2.79 -3.92
N TYR A 52 -8.49 -1.69 -3.33
CA TYR A 52 -7.98 -1.18 -2.06
C TYR A 52 -8.12 -2.21 -0.94
N ARG A 53 -9.31 -2.83 -0.79
CA ARG A 53 -9.56 -3.83 0.26
C ARG A 53 -8.67 -5.05 0.11
N GLU A 54 -8.50 -5.56 -1.10
CA GLU A 54 -7.62 -6.71 -1.37
C GLU A 54 -6.15 -6.38 -1.10
N THR A 55 -5.70 -5.19 -1.53
CA THR A 55 -4.32 -4.75 -1.30
C THR A 55 -4.02 -4.59 0.19
N VAL A 56 -4.94 -3.97 0.96
CA VAL A 56 -4.77 -3.80 2.40
C VAL A 56 -4.79 -5.15 3.13
N ALA A 57 -5.67 -6.07 2.74
CA ALA A 57 -5.70 -7.41 3.30
C ALA A 57 -4.38 -8.17 3.05
N GLY A 58 -3.88 -8.14 1.81
CA GLY A 58 -2.61 -8.78 1.46
C GLY A 58 -1.41 -8.18 2.20
N ILE A 59 -1.37 -6.86 2.39
CA ILE A 59 -0.32 -6.22 3.20
C ILE A 59 -0.38 -6.67 4.67
N GLY A 60 -1.58 -6.82 5.24
CA GLY A 60 -1.77 -7.29 6.61
C GLY A 60 -1.25 -8.72 6.83
N GLU A 61 -1.53 -9.62 5.89
CA GLU A 61 -1.01 -11.00 5.91
C GLU A 61 0.52 -11.02 5.82
N LEU A 62 1.10 -10.35 4.81
CA LEU A 62 2.55 -10.25 4.64
C LEU A 62 3.26 -9.66 5.88
N THR A 63 2.66 -8.64 6.50
CA THR A 63 3.21 -8.04 7.73
C THR A 63 3.16 -9.03 8.89
N THR A 64 2.06 -9.78 9.01
CA THR A 64 1.90 -10.79 10.06
C THR A 64 2.92 -11.92 9.90
N ASP A 65 3.14 -12.38 8.68
CA ASP A 65 4.12 -13.42 8.35
C ASP A 65 5.56 -12.96 8.66
N LEU A 66 5.93 -11.75 8.24
CA LEU A 66 7.24 -11.16 8.55
C LEU A 66 7.47 -10.99 10.06
N VAL A 67 6.45 -10.56 10.80
CA VAL A 67 6.54 -10.41 12.27
C VAL A 67 6.68 -11.79 12.93
N ALA A 68 5.95 -12.80 12.45
CA ALA A 68 6.07 -14.16 12.96
C ALA A 68 7.46 -14.75 12.70
N GLU A 69 8.01 -14.55 11.50
CA GLU A 69 9.36 -14.98 11.13
C GLU A 69 10.42 -14.28 12.00
N ALA A 70 10.39 -12.94 12.10
CA ALA A 70 11.33 -12.19 12.93
C ALA A 70 11.27 -12.59 14.41
N LYS A 71 10.06 -12.87 14.93
CA LYS A 71 9.87 -13.37 16.30
C LYS A 71 10.48 -14.77 16.46
N SER A 72 10.24 -15.67 15.51
CA SER A 72 10.83 -17.01 15.49
C SER A 72 12.36 -16.93 15.45
N GLU A 73 12.94 -16.01 14.67
CA GLU A 73 14.38 -15.80 14.63
C GLU A 73 14.92 -15.23 15.95
N LEU A 74 14.25 -14.28 16.59
CA LEU A 74 14.64 -13.77 17.91
C LEU A 74 14.63 -14.87 18.97
N GLU A 75 13.60 -15.71 18.97
CA GLU A 75 13.48 -16.86 19.87
C GLU A 75 14.54 -17.92 19.56
N HIS A 76 14.83 -18.19 18.28
CA HIS A 76 15.87 -19.12 17.84
C HIS A 76 17.29 -18.61 18.17
N ASN A 77 17.56 -17.32 17.95
CA ASN A 77 18.82 -16.67 18.32
C ASN A 77 18.99 -16.54 19.84
N GLY A 78 17.89 -16.41 20.60
CA GLY A 78 17.89 -16.50 22.06
C GLY A 78 18.30 -17.88 22.60
N HIS A 79 18.04 -18.95 21.83
CA HIS A 79 18.51 -20.30 22.16
C HIS A 79 19.91 -20.61 21.61
N ALA A 80 20.42 -19.87 20.62
CA ALA A 80 21.81 -19.92 20.18
C ALA A 80 22.78 -19.09 21.06
N GLY A 81 22.25 -18.35 22.04
CA GLY A 81 23.02 -17.49 22.96
C GLY A 81 23.42 -18.13 24.29
N ILE A 82 23.19 -19.44 24.49
CA ILE A 82 23.69 -20.18 25.67
C ILE A 82 24.49 -21.41 25.24
N GLU A 83 25.39 -21.24 24.27
CA GLU A 83 26.63 -22.01 24.28
C GLU A 83 27.73 -21.03 24.71
N GLY A 84 27.92 -20.94 26.02
CA GLY A 84 29.03 -20.20 26.60
C GLY A 84 30.36 -20.68 26.00
N PRO A 85 31.41 -19.85 26.01
CA PRO A 85 32.74 -20.32 25.61
C PRO A 85 33.10 -21.49 26.53
N THR A 86 32.94 -22.73 26.05
CA THR A 86 33.48 -23.90 26.73
C THR A 86 34.99 -23.75 26.62
N VAL A 87 35.55 -23.17 27.68
CA VAL A 87 36.97 -23.09 27.96
C VAL A 87 37.54 -24.49 27.81
N ARG A 88 38.12 -24.76 26.64
CA ARG A 88 38.97 -25.91 26.39
C ARG A 88 40.32 -25.65 27.08
N ALA A 89 40.32 -25.52 28.40
CA ALA A 89 41.52 -25.47 29.22
C ALA A 89 41.38 -26.54 30.31
N GLY A 90 42.16 -27.61 30.22
CA GLY A 90 42.28 -28.55 31.34
C GLY A 90 42.46 -30.04 31.05
N ALA A 91 42.71 -30.46 29.79
CA ALA A 91 42.87 -31.89 29.48
C ALA A 91 44.19 -32.27 28.80
N ALA A 92 45.28 -31.52 29.04
CA ALA A 92 46.58 -31.80 28.42
C ALA A 92 47.76 -31.89 29.40
N ASN A 93 47.52 -32.01 30.73
CA ASN A 93 48.63 -31.97 31.71
C ASN A 93 48.58 -33.05 32.80
N ARG A 94 48.08 -34.26 32.52
CA ARG A 94 48.08 -35.37 33.50
C ARG A 94 48.72 -36.69 33.04
N GLU A 95 49.50 -36.68 31.96
CA GLU A 95 50.08 -37.94 31.46
C GLU A 95 51.61 -38.03 31.62
N SER A 96 52.31 -36.93 31.92
CA SER A 96 53.79 -36.94 32.03
C SER A 96 54.36 -37.36 33.40
N SER A 97 53.55 -37.73 34.39
CA SER A 97 54.02 -37.95 35.78
C SER A 97 53.91 -39.38 36.29
N ARG A 98 53.83 -40.38 35.40
CA ARG A 98 53.77 -41.80 35.79
C ARG A 98 54.90 -42.69 35.29
N GLU A 99 55.96 -42.14 34.70
CA GLU A 99 57.08 -42.94 34.21
C GLU A 99 58.42 -42.49 34.79
N LYS A 100 58.54 -42.53 36.13
CA LYS A 100 59.82 -42.69 36.83
C LYS A 100 59.56 -43.42 38.14
N HIS A 101 59.66 -44.75 38.12
CA HIS A 101 60.16 -45.57 39.24
C HIS A 101 60.39 -46.99 38.76
#